data_AF-A0A842MRQ7-F1
#
_entry.id   AF-A0A842MRQ7-F1
#
_cell.length_a   1.000
_cell.length_b   1.000
_cell.length_c   1.000
_cell.angle_alpha   90.00
_cell.angle_beta   90.00
_cell.angle_gamma   90.00
#
_symmetry.space_group_name_H-M   'P 1'
#
loop_
_entity.id
_entity.type
_entity.pdbx_description
1 polymer ?
#
loop_
_entity_poly.entity_id
_entity_poly.type
_entity_poly.pdbx_seq_one_letter_code
_entity_poly.pdbx_strand_id
1 'polypeptide(L)'
;MPKKPAESSHYFAEHPSSKPRFGMIRTYLRGKPFKFITASGVFSKKRVDLGTKLLIESMVLPEEGLVLDVGCGYGAIGIAAAAFNPKLHVVMVDVNERAVKLAKMNVKLN
;
A
#
# COMPACT_ATOMS: atom_id res chain seq x y z
N MET A 1 34.52 11.31 13.75
CA MET A 1 33.72 10.25 13.12
C MET A 1 33.01 10.84 11.91
N PRO A 2 33.27 10.38 10.67
CA PRO A 2 32.57 10.89 9.50
C PRO A 2 31.08 10.49 9.59
N LYS A 3 30.19 11.46 9.41
CA LYS A 3 28.73 11.22 9.34
C LYS A 3 28.45 10.37 8.10
N LYS A 4 27.74 9.24 8.28
CA LYS A 4 27.22 8.41 7.19
C LYS A 4 26.44 9.30 6.21
N PRO A 5 26.59 9.14 4.88
CA PRO A 5 25.81 9.90 3.92
C PRO A 5 24.32 9.68 4.17
N ALA A 6 23.50 10.71 4.01
CA ALA A 6 22.05 10.56 4.07
C ALA A 6 21.61 9.62 2.94
N GLU A 7 21.24 8.38 3.29
CA GLU A 7 20.75 7.40 2.33
C GLU A 7 19.56 7.99 1.59
N SER A 8 19.65 8.00 0.27
CA SER A 8 18.57 8.34 -0.65
C SER A 8 17.29 7.62 -0.21
N SER A 9 16.17 8.35 -0.06
CA SER A 9 14.93 7.76 0.48
C SER A 9 14.28 6.84 -0.55
N HIS A 10 14.83 5.64 -0.68
CA HIS A 10 14.27 4.54 -1.45
C HIS A 10 13.08 3.94 -0.69
N TYR A 11 12.14 3.36 -1.41
CA TYR A 11 10.91 2.84 -0.81
C TYR A 11 11.13 1.57 0.03
N PHE A 12 12.28 0.91 -0.14
CA PHE A 12 12.73 -0.22 0.67
C PHE A 12 13.49 0.19 1.94
N ALA A 13 13.67 1.50 2.19
CA ALA A 13 14.23 1.96 3.45
C ALA A 13 13.22 1.77 4.59
N GLU A 14 13.64 1.14 5.68
CA GLU A 14 12.77 0.89 6.84
C GLU A 14 12.28 2.20 7.49
N HIS A 15 13.22 3.14 7.68
CA HIS A 15 12.99 4.39 8.40
C HIS A 15 13.29 5.60 7.49
N PRO A 16 12.37 5.99 6.59
CA PRO A 16 12.61 7.14 5.72
C PRO A 16 12.58 8.43 6.54
N SER A 17 13.73 9.09 6.65
CA SER A 17 13.96 10.30 7.46
C SER A 17 13.52 11.61 6.78
N SER A 18 13.20 11.57 5.49
CA SER A 18 12.77 12.73 4.71
C SER A 18 11.34 13.17 5.09
N LYS A 19 11.05 14.47 5.08
CA LYS A 19 9.66 14.95 5.26
C LYS A 19 8.74 14.35 4.19
N PRO A 20 7.60 13.74 4.56
CA PRO A 20 6.69 13.13 3.59
C PRO A 20 5.99 14.21 2.77
N ARG A 21 6.00 14.04 1.44
CA ARG A 21 5.15 14.81 0.53
C ARG A 21 3.95 13.96 0.16
N PHE A 22 2.79 14.28 0.72
CA PHE A 22 1.57 13.51 0.52
C PHE A 22 1.00 13.68 -0.89
N GLY A 23 0.29 12.65 -1.34
CA GLY A 23 -0.48 12.62 -2.58
C GLY A 23 -1.78 11.85 -2.39
N MET A 24 -2.66 11.92 -3.39
CA MET A 24 -3.92 11.18 -3.43
C MET A 24 -4.09 10.53 -4.79
N ILE A 25 -4.32 9.23 -4.81
CA ILE A 25 -4.71 8.46 -5.99
C ILE A 25 -6.21 8.20 -5.91
N ARG A 26 -6.93 8.51 -6.99
CA ARG A 26 -8.30 8.06 -7.20
C ARG A 26 -8.29 7.09 -8.37
N THR A 27 -8.91 5.93 -8.20
CA THR A 27 -8.90 4.90 -9.25
C THR A 27 -10.13 4.02 -9.14
N TYR A 28 -10.33 3.16 -10.15
CA TYR A 28 -11.29 2.08 -10.13
C TYR A 28 -10.54 0.75 -10.17
N LEU A 29 -10.88 -0.14 -9.25
CA LEU A 29 -10.35 -1.51 -9.16
C LEU A 29 -11.56 -2.45 -9.14
N ARG A 30 -11.61 -3.45 -10.04
CA ARG A 30 -12.76 -4.34 -10.28
C ARG A 30 -14.10 -3.60 -10.28
N GLY A 31 -14.14 -2.46 -10.95
CA GLY A 31 -15.34 -1.62 -11.08
C GLY A 31 -15.77 -0.83 -9.83
N LYS A 32 -15.10 -0.96 -8.68
CA LYS A 32 -15.35 -0.13 -7.48
C LYS A 32 -14.38 1.05 -7.40
N PRO A 33 -14.83 2.24 -6.95
CA PRO A 33 -13.95 3.38 -6.75
C PRO A 33 -13.12 3.22 -5.47
N PHE A 34 -11.84 3.57 -5.55
CA PHE A 34 -10.92 3.59 -4.41
C PHE A 34 -10.17 4.92 -4.32
N LYS A 35 -9.78 5.27 -3.09
CA LYS A 35 -8.94 6.44 -2.78
C LYS A 35 -7.76 6.01 -1.92
N PHE A 36 -6.55 6.35 -2.34
CA PHE A 36 -5.34 6.04 -1.60
C PHE A 36 -4.52 7.30 -1.35
N ILE A 37 -4.29 7.63 -0.09
CA ILE A 37 -3.25 8.55 0.34
C ILE A 37 -1.90 7.86 0.13
N THR A 38 -0.97 8.59 -0.49
CA THR A 38 0.42 8.17 -0.71
C THR A 38 1.38 9.22 -0.19
N ALA A 39 2.69 8.92 -0.20
CA ALA A 39 3.71 9.91 0.10
C ALA A 39 4.98 9.73 -0.74
N SER A 40 5.89 10.70 -0.70
CA SER A 40 7.28 10.45 -1.11
C SER A 40 7.91 9.30 -0.32
N GLY A 41 8.85 8.58 -0.91
CA GLY A 41 9.53 7.46 -0.23
C GLY A 41 8.71 6.17 -0.10
N VAL A 42 7.61 6.03 -0.84
CA VAL A 42 6.91 4.74 -1.01
C VAL A 42 6.75 4.38 -2.50
N PHE A 43 6.52 3.09 -2.77
CA PHE A 43 6.33 2.58 -4.12
C PHE A 43 5.09 3.18 -4.80
N SER A 44 5.18 3.40 -6.12
CA SER A 44 4.12 3.93 -6.98
C SER A 44 3.26 5.08 -6.42
N LYS A 45 3.88 6.09 -5.79
CA LYS A 45 3.15 7.17 -5.10
C LYS A 45 2.21 8.06 -5.95
N LYS A 46 2.21 7.97 -7.27
CA LYS A 46 1.40 8.84 -8.16
C LYS A 46 0.19 8.16 -8.80
N ARG A 47 0.16 6.83 -8.86
CA ARG A 47 -0.90 6.02 -9.47
C ARG A 47 -0.82 4.60 -8.93
N VAL A 48 -1.89 3.82 -9.01
CA VAL A 48 -1.76 2.38 -8.78
C VAL A 48 -0.87 1.80 -9.88
N ASP A 49 0.15 1.03 -9.48
CA ASP A 49 1.05 0.37 -10.43
C ASP A 49 0.27 -0.60 -11.32
N LEU A 50 0.73 -0.81 -12.56
CA LEU A 50 0.04 -1.66 -13.52
C LEU A 50 0.00 -3.12 -13.06
N GLY A 51 1.10 -3.63 -12.49
CA GLY A 51 1.16 -4.99 -11.95
C GLY A 51 0.26 -5.16 -10.73
N THR A 52 0.26 -4.17 -9.83
CA THR A 52 -0.69 -4.13 -8.70
C THR A 52 -2.14 -4.15 -9.18
N LYS A 53 -2.48 -3.33 -10.18
CA LYS A 53 -3.83 -3.32 -10.75
C LYS A 53 -4.18 -4.68 -11.35
N LEU A 54 -3.30 -5.24 -12.19
CA LEU A 54 -3.52 -6.53 -12.83
C LEU A 54 -3.78 -7.64 -11.80
N LEU A 55 -3.00 -7.71 -10.73
CA LEU A 55 -3.20 -8.67 -9.64
C LEU A 55 -4.56 -8.49 -8.98
N ILE A 56 -4.97 -7.25 -8.68
CA ILE A 56 -6.27 -6.98 -8.06
C ILE A 56 -7.42 -7.38 -9.00
N GLU A 57 -7.29 -7.16 -10.31
CA GLU A 57 -8.31 -7.55 -11.29
C GLU A 57 -8.40 -9.08 -11.46
N SER A 58 -7.29 -9.80 -11.33
CA SER A 58 -7.23 -11.25 -11.57
C SER A 58 -7.36 -12.11 -10.31
N MET A 59 -7.22 -11.54 -9.11
CA MET A 59 -7.23 -12.32 -7.88
C MET A 59 -8.56 -13.06 -7.64
N VAL A 60 -8.44 -14.35 -7.37
CA VAL A 60 -9.52 -15.18 -6.84
C VAL A 60 -9.36 -15.20 -5.33
N LEU A 61 -10.38 -14.71 -4.62
CA LEU A 61 -10.38 -14.67 -3.17
C LEU A 61 -11.04 -15.95 -2.62
N PRO A 62 -10.50 -16.54 -1.54
CA PRO A 62 -11.21 -17.62 -0.85
C PRO A 62 -12.51 -17.09 -0.24
N GLU A 63 -13.44 -17.98 0.10
CA GLU A 63 -14.72 -17.56 0.69
C GLU A 63 -14.53 -16.96 2.09
N GLU A 64 -13.63 -17.52 2.89
CA GLU A 64 -13.28 -17.07 4.24
C GLU A 64 -11.81 -17.42 4.55
N GLY A 65 -11.28 -16.87 5.65
CA GLY A 65 -9.94 -17.17 6.14
C GLY A 65 -8.98 -15.98 6.13
N LEU A 66 -7.68 -16.29 6.03
CA LEU A 66 -6.58 -15.33 6.18
C LEU A 66 -5.92 -15.01 4.83
N VAL A 67 -5.70 -13.73 4.56
CA VAL A 67 -4.86 -13.26 3.44
C VAL A 67 -3.68 -12.46 3.99
N LEU A 68 -2.49 -12.71 3.45
CA LEU A 68 -1.27 -11.97 3.78
C LEU A 68 -0.80 -11.18 2.54
N ASP A 69 -0.72 -9.86 2.67
CA ASP A 69 -0.15 -8.93 1.67
C ASP A 69 1.26 -8.51 2.13
N VAL A 70 2.28 -9.05 1.44
CA VAL A 70 3.71 -8.84 1.77
C VAL A 70 4.29 -7.74 0.90
N GLY A 71 4.87 -6.71 1.53
CA GLY A 71 5.30 -5.50 0.84
C GLY A 71 4.09 -4.64 0.45
N CYS A 72 3.17 -4.47 1.39
CA CYS A 72 1.84 -3.91 1.12
C CYS A 72 1.86 -2.45 0.62
N GLY A 73 2.98 -1.73 0.79
CA GLY A 73 3.09 -0.33 0.41
C GLY A 73 2.03 0.51 1.12
N TYR A 74 1.30 1.33 0.37
CA TYR A 74 0.18 2.10 0.91
C TYR A 74 -1.13 1.28 1.03
N GLY A 75 -1.08 -0.05 0.85
CA GLY A 75 -2.15 -0.99 1.15
C GLY A 75 -3.09 -1.36 -0.01
N ALA A 76 -2.72 -1.10 -1.27
CA ALA A 76 -3.64 -1.23 -2.40
C ALA A 76 -4.26 -2.65 -2.53
N ILE A 77 -3.45 -3.70 -2.42
CA ILE A 77 -3.88 -5.08 -2.63
C ILE A 77 -4.71 -5.57 -1.44
N GLY A 78 -4.16 -5.49 -0.23
CA GLY A 78 -4.87 -5.93 0.97
C GLY A 78 -6.20 -5.22 1.21
N ILE A 79 -6.26 -3.90 0.99
CA ILE A 79 -7.51 -3.13 1.11
C ILE A 79 -8.52 -3.56 0.06
N ALA A 80 -8.10 -3.77 -1.20
CA ALA A 80 -8.99 -4.28 -2.23
C ALA A 80 -9.53 -5.68 -1.87
N ALA A 81 -8.67 -6.58 -1.40
CA ALA A 81 -9.09 -7.93 -0.99
C ALA A 81 -10.17 -7.88 0.09
N ALA A 82 -9.98 -7.09 1.15
CA ALA A 82 -10.97 -6.90 2.22
C ALA A 82 -12.28 -6.26 1.71
N ALA A 83 -12.19 -5.27 0.79
CA ALA A 83 -13.35 -4.59 0.24
C ALA A 83 -14.18 -5.46 -0.74
N PHE A 84 -13.59 -6.50 -1.32
CA PHE A 84 -14.29 -7.46 -2.18
C PHE A 84 -14.78 -8.69 -1.43
N ASN A 85 -14.11 -9.09 -0.35
CA ASN A 85 -14.62 -10.12 0.54
C ASN A 85 -14.45 -9.75 2.03
N PRO A 86 -15.50 -9.22 2.68
CA PRO A 86 -15.48 -8.86 4.09
C PRO A 86 -15.33 -10.04 5.08
N LYS A 87 -15.48 -11.29 4.62
CA LYS A 87 -15.25 -12.48 5.46
C LYS A 87 -13.76 -12.80 5.64
N LEU A 88 -12.88 -12.10 4.93
CA LEU A 88 -11.44 -12.30 5.03
C LEU A 88 -10.83 -11.49 6.16
N HIS A 89 -9.94 -12.13 6.92
CA HIS A 89 -8.99 -11.43 7.76
C HIS A 89 -7.75 -11.10 6.92
N VAL A 90 -7.48 -9.82 6.68
CA VAL A 90 -6.34 -9.39 5.85
C VAL A 90 -5.22 -8.82 6.72
N VAL A 91 -4.04 -9.43 6.65
CA VAL A 91 -2.81 -8.94 7.28
C VAL A 91 -1.94 -8.29 6.20
N MET A 92 -1.51 -7.06 6.46
CA MET A 92 -0.64 -6.31 5.56
C MET A 92 0.69 -6.03 6.27
N VAL A 93 1.81 -6.39 5.65
CA VAL A 93 3.15 -6.18 6.19
C VAL A 93 4.04 -5.42 5.21
N ASP A 94 4.85 -4.51 5.73
CA ASP A 94 5.87 -3.79 4.96
C ASP A 94 7.02 -3.42 5.89
N VAL A 95 8.25 -3.43 5.36
CA VAL A 95 9.45 -3.02 6.10
C VAL A 95 9.48 -1.50 6.31
N ASN A 96 8.84 -0.73 5.44
CA ASN A 96 8.81 0.71 5.48
C ASN A 96 7.70 1.20 6.41
N GLU A 97 8.05 1.84 7.53
CA GLU A 97 7.04 2.32 8.48
C GLU A 97 6.05 3.33 7.86
N ARG A 98 6.50 4.11 6.88
CA ARG A 98 5.65 5.07 6.17
C ARG A 98 4.60 4.35 5.34
N ALA A 99 4.95 3.24 4.70
CA ALA A 99 4.03 2.39 3.98
C ALA A 99 2.94 1.87 4.94
N VAL A 100 3.33 1.29 6.08
CA VAL A 100 2.38 0.81 7.12
C VAL A 100 1.48 1.92 7.64
N LYS A 101 2.01 3.12 7.90
CA LYS A 101 1.22 4.29 8.33
C LYS A 101 0.18 4.69 7.27
N LEU A 102 0.58 4.74 6.00
CA LEU A 102 -0.33 5.05 4.88
C LEU A 102 -1.40 3.96 4.70
N ALA A 103 -1.02 2.68 4.77
CA ALA A 103 -1.97 1.57 4.69
C ALA A 103 -3.05 1.67 5.78
N LYS A 104 -2.66 1.95 7.04
CA LYS A 104 -3.61 2.19 8.14
C LYS A 104 -4.55 3.37 7.88
N MET A 105 -4.07 4.44 7.25
CA MET A 105 -4.92 5.57 6.86
C MET A 105 -5.90 5.17 5.75
N ASN A 106 -5.42 4.43 4.75
CA ASN A 106 -6.22 4.04 3.60
C ASN A 106 -7.29 3.00 3.92
N VAL A 107 -7.07 2.14 4.92
CA VAL A 107 -8.13 1.26 5.46
C VAL A 107 -9.33 2.05 5.98
N LYS A 108 -9.13 3.27 6.51
CA LYS A 108 -10.24 4.11 6.98
C LYS A 108 -10.97 4.84 5.86
N LEU A 109 -10.39 4.88 4.66
CA LEU A 109 -10.90 5.65 3.51
C LEU A 109 -11.69 4.81 2.52
N ASN A 110 -11.58 3.48 2.58
CA ASN A 110 -12.20 2.53 1.65
C ASN A 110 -12.89 1.44 2.44
#